data_AF-A0A7Y5V5E2-F1
#
_entry.id   AF-A0A7Y5V5E2-F1
#
_cell.length_a   1.000
_cell.length_b   1.000
_cell.length_c   1.000
_cell.angle_alpha   90.00
_cell.angle_beta   90.00
_cell.angle_gamma   90.00
#
_symmetry.space_group_name_H-M   'P 1'
#
loop_
_entity.id
_entity.type
_entity.pdbx_description
1 polymer ?
#
loop_
_entity_poly.entity_id
_entity_poly.type
_entity_poly.pdbx_seq_one_letter_code
_entity_poly.pdbx_strand_id
1 'polypeptide(L)'
;MRLEDLTLKRFATLAALGALAVCAGSLGLYLLVAFGSRPTQLGGIDVTQSVVTWIALAVPFALIIATHLVYARVLLNYAKE
;
A
#
# COMPACT_ATOMS: atom_id res chain seq x y z
N MET A 1 10.43 25.66 21.78
CA MET A 1 9.69 24.52 21.19
C MET A 1 9.06 23.76 22.35
N ARG A 2 7.74 23.61 22.37
CA ARG A 2 7.00 23.01 23.49
C ARG A 2 7.25 21.49 23.48
N LEU A 3 7.33 20.85 24.65
CA LEU A 3 7.53 19.39 24.73
C LEU A 3 6.42 18.61 24.01
N GLU A 4 5.21 19.19 23.98
CA GLU A 4 4.04 18.67 23.28
C GLU A 4 4.24 18.64 21.75
N ASP A 5 4.94 19.62 21.16
CA ASP A 5 5.21 19.64 19.72
C ASP A 5 6.18 18.53 19.32
N LEU A 6 7.23 18.30 20.12
CA LEU A 6 8.23 17.26 19.86
C LEU A 6 7.62 15.85 19.87
N THR A 7 6.70 15.58 20.79
CA THR A 7 6.01 14.28 20.84
C THR A 7 5.06 14.09 19.65
N LEU A 8 4.31 15.12 19.26
CA LEU A 8 3.42 15.08 18.10
C LEU A 8 4.18 14.83 16.79
N LYS A 9 5.34 15.48 16.58
CA LYS A 9 6.20 15.24 15.41
C LYS A 9 6.74 13.80 15.36
N ARG A 10 7.07 13.22 16.52
CA ARG A 10 7.54 11.83 16.61
C ARG A 10 6.44 10.84 16.26
N PHE A 11 5.21 11.08 16.74
CA PHE A 11 4.05 10.27 16.36
C PHE A 11 3.70 10.42 14.86
N ALA A 12 3.79 11.61 14.30
CA ALA A 12 3.58 11.84 12.86
C ALA A 12 4.58 11.05 12.00
N THR A 13 5.85 10.99 12.41
CA THR A 13 6.87 10.17 11.73
C THR A 13 6.55 8.68 11.82
N LEU A 14 6.11 8.19 12.99
CA LEU A 14 5.74 6.78 13.18
C LEU A 14 4.51 6.40 12.34
N ALA A 15 3.53 7.30 12.26
CA ALA A 15 2.33 7.12 11.43
C ALA A 15 2.66 7.13 9.94
N ALA A 16 3.61 7.96 9.49
CA ALA A 16 4.10 7.95 8.11
C ALA A 16 4.81 6.62 7.76
N LEU A 17 5.59 6.06 8.69
CA LEU A 17 6.22 4.74 8.50
C LEU A 17 5.15 3.64 8.40
N GLY A 18 4.10 3.71 9.24
CA GLY A 18 2.95 2.81 9.16
C GLY A 18 2.25 2.87 7.80
N ALA A 19 2.03 4.07 7.27
CA ALA A 19 1.43 4.25 5.95
C ALA A 19 2.29 3.64 4.82
N LEU A 20 3.62 3.77 4.90
CA LEU A 20 4.53 3.11 3.96
C LEU A 20 4.51 1.58 4.09
N ALA A 21 4.41 1.06 5.32
CA ALA A 21 4.27 -0.38 5.56
C ALA A 21 2.98 -0.94 4.95
N VAL A 22 1.88 -0.19 5.03
CA VAL A 22 0.62 -0.57 4.36
C VAL A 22 0.80 -0.59 2.84
N CYS A 23 1.46 0.40 2.24
CA CYS A 23 1.76 0.37 0.79
C CYS A 23 2.55 -0.88 0.38
N ALA A 24 3.60 -1.24 1.15
CA ALA A 24 4.40 -2.42 0.88
C ALA A 24 3.60 -3.72 1.05
N GLY A 25 2.79 -3.82 2.11
CA GLY A 25 1.90 -4.97 2.35
C GLY A 25 0.85 -5.12 1.25
N SER A 26 0.24 -4.01 0.82
CA SER A 26 -0.71 -3.96 -0.29
C SER A 26 -0.08 -4.45 -1.61
N LEU A 27 1.12 -4.00 -1.95
CA LEU A 27 1.85 -4.52 -3.11
C LEU A 27 2.17 -6.01 -2.98
N GLY A 28 2.60 -6.46 -1.81
CA GLY A 28 2.89 -7.88 -1.54
C GLY A 28 1.67 -8.77 -1.73
N LEU A 29 0.50 -8.36 -1.21
CA LEU A 29 -0.75 -9.09 -1.38
C LEU A 29 -1.19 -9.12 -2.85
N TYR A 30 -1.09 -8.00 -3.57
CA TYR A 30 -1.37 -7.97 -5.00
C TYR A 30 -0.49 -8.96 -5.77
N LEU A 31 0.81 -8.97 -5.50
CA LEU A 31 1.75 -9.90 -6.14
C LEU A 31 1.48 -11.37 -5.77
N LEU A 32 1.11 -11.65 -4.51
CA LEU A 32 0.76 -12.99 -4.07
C LEU A 32 -0.48 -13.51 -4.81
N VAL A 33 -1.53 -12.69 -4.91
CA VAL A 33 -2.73 -13.03 -5.66
C VAL A 33 -2.41 -13.17 -7.14
N ALA A 34 -1.62 -12.24 -7.69
CA ALA A 34 -1.21 -12.30 -9.09
C ALA A 34 -0.43 -13.58 -9.39
N PHE A 35 0.46 -14.01 -8.51
CA PHE A 35 1.22 -15.25 -8.65
C PHE A 35 0.33 -16.50 -8.54
N GLY A 36 -0.56 -16.56 -7.54
CA GLY A 36 -1.44 -17.71 -7.33
C GLY A 36 -2.53 -17.87 -8.39
N SER A 37 -2.96 -16.79 -9.03
CA SER A 37 -3.96 -16.80 -10.11
C SER A 37 -3.35 -16.95 -11.50
N ARG A 38 -2.03 -17.18 -11.63
CA ARG A 38 -1.39 -17.40 -12.93
C ARG A 38 -1.92 -18.69 -13.58
N PRO A 39 -2.24 -18.65 -14.88
CA PRO A 39 -2.51 -19.86 -15.64
C PRO A 39 -1.22 -20.68 -15.73
N THR A 40 -1.26 -21.94 -15.28
CA THR A 40 -0.14 -22.87 -15.42
C THR A 40 -0.57 -24.15 -16.13
N GLN A 41 0.38 -24.86 -16.74
CA GLN A 41 0.10 -26.10 -17.48
C GLN A 41 -0.45 -27.23 -16.60
N LEU A 42 -0.23 -27.16 -15.28
CA LEU A 42 -0.66 -28.19 -14.31
C LEU A 42 -1.96 -27.80 -13.57
N GLY A 43 -2.54 -26.64 -13.88
CA GLY A 43 -3.72 -26.11 -13.21
C GLY A 43 -3.63 -24.60 -12.99
N GLY A 44 -4.76 -23.96 -12.75
CA GLY A 44 -4.86 -22.52 -12.58
C GLY A 44 -6.20 -22.00 -13.06
N ILE A 45 -6.40 -20.70 -12.90
CA ILE A 45 -7.56 -19.99 -13.44
C ILE A 45 -7.36 -19.79 -14.96
N ASP A 46 -8.46 -19.85 -15.73
CA ASP A 46 -8.43 -19.55 -17.16
C ASP A 46 -7.74 -18.20 -17.44
N VAL A 47 -7.04 -18.08 -18.57
CA VAL A 47 -6.27 -16.88 -18.92
C VAL A 47 -7.15 -15.62 -18.84
N THR A 48 -8.39 -15.69 -19.33
CA THR A 48 -9.33 -14.57 -19.29
C THR A 48 -9.61 -14.14 -17.85
N GLN A 49 -9.92 -15.11 -16.99
CA GLN A 49 -10.29 -14.87 -15.60
C GLN A 49 -9.08 -14.40 -14.76
N SER A 50 -7.87 -14.85 -15.08
CA SER A 50 -6.64 -14.35 -14.44
C SER A 50 -6.40 -12.86 -14.76
N VAL A 51 -6.54 -12.47 -16.02
CA VAL A 51 -6.38 -11.07 -16.46
C VAL A 51 -7.45 -10.18 -15.83
N VAL A 52 -8.71 -10.62 -15.83
CA VAL A 52 -9.80 -9.88 -15.18
C VAL A 52 -9.52 -9.69 -13.70
N THR A 53 -9.03 -10.73 -13.00
CA THR A 53 -8.67 -10.65 -11.57
C THR A 53 -7.54 -9.65 -11.33
N TRP A 54 -6.49 -9.66 -12.15
CA TRP A 54 -5.37 -8.73 -11.99
C TRP A 54 -5.77 -7.28 -12.21
N ILE A 55 -6.63 -7.00 -13.19
CA ILE A 55 -7.14 -5.65 -13.47
C ILE A 55 -8.09 -5.20 -12.35
N ALA A 56 -9.04 -6.07 -11.97
CA ALA A 56 -10.03 -5.79 -10.93
C ALA A 56 -9.38 -5.49 -9.58
N LEU A 57 -8.24 -6.12 -9.28
CA LEU A 57 -7.48 -5.87 -8.06
C LEU A 57 -6.49 -4.70 -8.21
N ALA A 58 -5.90 -4.49 -9.38
CA ALA A 58 -4.91 -3.43 -9.56
C ALA A 58 -5.47 -2.04 -9.19
N VAL A 59 -6.72 -1.75 -9.58
CA VAL A 59 -7.38 -0.46 -9.33
C VAL A 59 -7.55 -0.17 -7.83
N PRO A 60 -8.24 -1.00 -7.01
CA PRO A 60 -8.41 -0.75 -5.59
C PRO A 60 -7.07 -0.75 -4.83
N PHE A 61 -6.13 -1.64 -5.17
CA PHE A 61 -4.80 -1.64 -4.55
C PHE A 61 -4.04 -0.35 -4.86
N ALA A 62 -4.08 0.14 -6.10
CA ALA A 62 -3.47 1.42 -6.47
C ALA A 62 -4.10 2.60 -5.71
N LEU A 63 -5.42 2.61 -5.54
CA LEU A 63 -6.15 3.62 -4.76
C LEU A 63 -5.74 3.62 -3.28
N ILE A 64 -5.65 2.44 -2.67
CA ILE A 64 -5.19 2.29 -1.28
C ILE A 64 -3.77 2.82 -1.16
N ILE A 65 -2.86 2.41 -2.03
CA ILE A 65 -1.45 2.85 -2.03
C ILE A 65 -1.37 4.37 -2.19
N ALA A 66 -2.07 4.94 -3.18
CA ALA A 66 -2.06 6.37 -3.43
C ALA A 66 -2.53 7.18 -2.21
N THR A 67 -3.61 6.73 -1.57
CA THR A 67 -4.15 7.38 -0.36
C THR A 67 -3.12 7.39 0.77
N HIS A 68 -2.45 6.26 1.01
CA HIS A 68 -1.44 6.15 2.06
C HIS A 68 -0.17 6.96 1.75
N LEU A 69 0.23 7.07 0.49
CA LEU A 69 1.35 7.93 0.08
C LEU A 69 1.03 9.42 0.29
N VAL A 70 -0.19 9.87 -0.03
CA VAL A 70 -0.63 11.24 0.26
C VAL A 70 -0.62 11.49 1.77
N TYR A 71 -1.17 10.56 2.55
CA TYR A 71 -1.20 10.66 4.01
C TYR A 71 0.22 10.70 4.61
N ALA A 72 1.11 9.81 4.17
CA ALA A 72 2.52 9.80 4.59
C ALA A 72 3.21 11.13 4.24
N ARG A 73 2.95 11.70 3.06
CA ARG A 73 3.53 12.97 2.63
C ARG A 73 3.08 14.13 3.53
N VAL A 74 1.79 14.21 3.86
CA VAL A 74 1.26 15.23 4.77
C VAL A 74 1.89 15.12 6.16
N LEU A 75 1.96 13.91 6.72
CA LEU A 75 2.56 13.68 8.03
C LEU A 75 4.06 13.97 8.08
N LEU A 76 4.80 13.60 7.03
CA LEU A 76 6.24 13.88 6.93
C LEU A 76 6.51 15.38 6.78
N ASN A 77 5.65 16.12 6.09
CA ASN A 77 5.76 17.58 6.01
C ASN A 77 5.49 18.21 7.39
N TYR A 78 4.43 17.78 8.08
CA TYR A 78 4.11 18.23 9.44
C TYR A 78 5.22 17.91 10.45
N ALA A 79 5.92 16.79 10.29
CA ALA A 79 7.05 16.44 11.17
C ALA A 79 8.31 17.31 10.93
N LYS A 80 8.45 17.89 9.73
CA LYS A 80 9.61 18.70 9.32
C LYS A 80 9.47 20.18 9.69
N GLU A 81 8.26 20.74 9.63
CA GLU A 81 7.92 22.10 10.10
C GLU A 81 7.98 22.15 11.63
#